data_AF-A0A536ZRL7-F1
#
_entry.id   AF-A0A536ZRL7-F1
#
_cell.length_a   1.000
_cell.length_b   1.000
_cell.length_c   1.000
_cell.angle_alpha   90.00
_cell.angle_beta   90.00
_cell.angle_gamma   90.00
#
_symmetry.space_group_name_H-M   'P 1'
#
loop_
_entity.id
_entity.type
_entity.pdbx_description
1 polymer ?
#
loop_
_entity_poly.entity_id
_entity_poly.type
_entity_poly.pdbx_seq_one_letter_code
_entity_poly.pdbx_strand_id
1 'polypeptide(L)'
;MLKAIPRDRLGPDRSGALRRHVVRMSTAAIARNAPCPCGSGKRFKDCHGCLGGNEAAPTTADELLREAQVRFAANEPRAALELLARALELAPERADLLRERARVEWTLGGTDAEPTCRTALALNPADPIAWNLLGEILVKSDPAAAEAAWREALAIDERNPEALFHLGNRLRERGEHDAAIAYFERALERAPGHAGALNNLGLALEARGDAQRAEARYREVLEAQPQHADALANLANLLQAQERYREAVLAYEKAIAVRRDFPAKFWRARGIALGELNAFAEAEKSFREAARLVPDQVHTQLNIGSMCIEQEKFEEAIAPLARALELDPGNAYALTMLTYSRMQCCVWDGLDESFARLRVLITDAKPGSQYNAIPFPLLAMPLEPQIALLSAAALARQIAANLAAKRLSEAAGRPASGKLSLGLVSSDFRDHAVGHLLVECLERIDRSRIETFGYSLVPEDRSVFGQRIVRAFEHFTDCCFESAEQVARRIRG
;
A
#
# COMPACT_ATOMS: atom_id res chain seq x y z
N MET A 1 -19.88 12.08 8.02
CA MET A 1 -20.13 10.77 8.68
C MET A 1 -19.95 9.61 7.69
N LEU A 2 -19.36 9.85 6.51
CA LEU A 2 -19.04 8.84 5.51
C LEU A 2 -17.52 8.67 5.53
N LYS A 3 -17.04 7.68 6.28
CA LYS A 3 -15.63 7.29 6.17
C LYS A 3 -15.40 6.77 4.76
N ALA A 4 -14.28 7.16 4.14
CA ALA A 4 -13.84 6.58 2.87
C ALA A 4 -13.92 5.05 2.97
N ILE A 5 -14.46 4.37 1.94
CA ILE A 5 -14.68 2.92 1.99
C ILE A 5 -13.31 2.24 2.22
N PRO A 6 -13.06 1.59 3.39
CA PRO A 6 -11.75 1.06 3.72
C PRO A 6 -11.36 -0.12 2.83
N ARG A 7 -10.04 -0.37 2.79
CA ARG A 7 -9.35 -1.40 2.00
C ARG A 7 -9.97 -2.80 2.19
N ASP A 8 -10.44 -3.39 1.10
CA ASP A 8 -10.42 -4.84 0.96
C ASP A 8 -8.99 -5.34 0.91
N ARG A 9 -8.77 -6.49 1.55
CA ARG A 9 -7.51 -7.24 1.55
C ARG A 9 -7.03 -7.42 0.10
N LEU A 10 -5.90 -6.78 -0.21
CA LEU A 10 -5.14 -7.04 -1.42
C LEU A 10 -4.77 -8.53 -1.42
N GLY A 11 -5.45 -9.33 -2.25
CA GLY A 11 -5.06 -10.71 -2.56
C GLY A 11 -3.68 -10.75 -3.24
N PRO A 12 -3.05 -11.93 -3.28
CA PRO A 12 -1.61 -12.06 -3.51
C PRO A 12 -1.18 -11.54 -4.87
N ASP A 13 -0.07 -10.80 -4.81
CA ASP A 13 0.69 -10.20 -5.89
C ASP A 13 1.08 -11.25 -6.95
N ARG A 14 0.65 -11.05 -8.20
CA ARG A 14 1.27 -11.70 -9.35
C ARG A 14 2.24 -10.73 -10.00
N SER A 15 3.48 -10.82 -9.52
CA SER A 15 4.73 -10.58 -10.23
C SER A 15 4.78 -9.34 -11.14
N GLY A 16 5.30 -8.25 -10.58
CA GLY A 16 5.87 -7.15 -11.35
C GLY A 16 7.01 -7.66 -12.24
N ALA A 17 6.81 -7.60 -13.56
CA ALA A 17 7.90 -7.64 -14.50
C ALA A 17 8.73 -6.35 -14.32
N LEU A 18 9.90 -6.47 -13.69
CA LEU A 18 10.94 -5.46 -13.69
C LEU A 18 11.32 -5.14 -15.14
N ARG A 19 10.74 -4.07 -15.70
CA ARG A 19 11.34 -3.39 -16.85
C ARG A 19 12.55 -2.64 -16.32
N ARG A 20 13.74 -3.08 -16.73
CA ARG A 20 15.00 -2.38 -16.49
C ARG A 20 14.90 -0.99 -17.09
N HIS A 21 14.67 0.02 -16.25
CA HIS A 21 14.90 1.40 -16.63
C HIS A 21 16.42 1.59 -16.69
N VAL A 22 16.95 1.56 -17.90
CA VAL A 22 18.26 2.12 -18.21
C VAL A 22 18.16 3.61 -17.92
N VAL A 23 18.65 4.02 -16.75
CA VAL A 23 18.94 5.42 -16.47
C VAL A 23 19.99 5.82 -17.50
N ARG A 24 19.62 6.71 -18.44
CA ARG A 24 20.58 7.38 -19.31
C ARG A 24 21.52 8.18 -18.41
N MET A 25 22.65 7.58 -18.05
CA MET A 25 23.79 8.37 -17.58
C MET A 25 24.33 9.11 -18.79
N SER A 26 24.42 10.43 -18.64
CA SER A 26 25.17 11.30 -19.53
C SER A 26 26.56 10.71 -19.76
N THR A 27 27.05 10.81 -21.00
CA THR A 27 28.35 10.35 -21.51
C THR A 27 29.53 11.03 -20.80
N ALA A 28 29.69 10.79 -19.51
CA ALA A 28 30.86 11.16 -18.74
C ALA A 28 31.66 9.89 -18.46
N ALA A 29 32.90 9.86 -18.94
CA ALA A 29 33.87 8.84 -18.59
C ALA A 29 33.84 8.59 -17.07
N ILE A 30 33.76 7.31 -16.66
CA ILE A 30 33.78 6.94 -15.24
C ILE A 30 35.02 7.59 -14.61
N ALA A 31 34.79 8.50 -13.65
CA ALA A 31 35.88 9.25 -13.05
C ALA A 31 36.89 8.27 -12.43
N ARG A 32 38.20 8.47 -12.66
CA ARG A 32 39.29 7.58 -12.19
C ARG A 32 39.18 7.17 -10.72
N ASN A 33 38.62 8.04 -9.88
CA ASN A 33 38.48 7.82 -8.44
C ASN A 33 37.09 7.31 -8.00
N ALA A 34 36.16 7.07 -8.93
CA ALA A 34 34.85 6.51 -8.62
C ALA A 34 34.96 5.05 -8.15
N PRO A 35 34.03 4.55 -7.31
CA PRO A 35 33.95 3.14 -6.98
C PRO A 35 33.85 2.27 -8.25
N CYS A 36 34.60 1.18 -8.31
CA CYS A 36 34.56 0.27 -9.45
C CYS A 36 33.17 -0.37 -9.59
N PRO A 37 32.52 -0.31 -10.78
CA PRO A 37 31.24 -1.00 -11.01
C PRO A 37 31.35 -2.53 -10.94
N CYS A 38 32.59 -3.05 -10.95
CA CYS A 38 32.93 -4.47 -10.90
C CYS A 38 32.71 -5.13 -9.52
N GLY A 39 32.25 -4.39 -8.50
CA GLY A 39 31.97 -4.95 -7.17
C GLY A 39 33.20 -5.28 -6.31
N SER A 40 34.41 -4.98 -6.79
CA SER A 40 35.69 -5.32 -6.12
C SER A 40 35.99 -4.52 -4.83
N GLY A 41 35.21 -3.47 -4.54
CA GLY A 41 35.48 -2.51 -3.46
C GLY A 41 36.64 -1.53 -3.71
N LYS A 42 37.29 -1.57 -4.88
CA LYS A 42 38.39 -0.66 -5.26
C LYS A 42 37.91 0.54 -6.09
N ARG A 43 38.75 1.57 -6.28
CA ARG A 43 38.45 2.66 -7.22
C ARG A 43 38.65 2.18 -8.66
N PHE A 44 37.93 2.75 -9.62
CA PHE A 44 37.95 2.35 -11.02
C PHE A 44 39.37 2.27 -11.59
N LYS A 45 40.23 3.27 -11.32
CA LYS A 45 41.64 3.26 -11.73
C LYS A 45 42.48 2.14 -11.10
N ASP A 46 42.12 1.70 -9.90
CA ASP A 46 42.86 0.68 -9.14
C ASP A 46 42.43 -0.74 -9.56
N CYS A 47 41.29 -0.86 -10.26
CA CYS A 47 40.83 -2.11 -10.89
C CYS A 47 41.20 -2.22 -12.38
N HIS A 48 41.11 -1.12 -13.12
CA HIS A 48 41.18 -1.13 -14.57
C HIS A 48 42.35 -0.32 -15.14
N GLY A 49 43.19 0.30 -14.29
CA GLY A 49 44.30 1.13 -14.74
C GLY A 49 43.87 2.48 -15.32
N CYS A 50 44.84 3.32 -15.67
CA CYS A 50 44.60 4.61 -16.34
C CYS A 50 44.25 4.39 -17.82
N LEU A 51 42.98 4.47 -18.20
CA LEU A 51 42.62 4.70 -19.60
C LEU A 51 42.82 6.18 -19.93
N GLY A 52 44.04 6.53 -20.33
CA GLY A 52 44.42 7.89 -20.66
C GLY A 52 45.74 7.97 -21.39
N GLY A 53 45.68 7.81 -22.72
CA GLY A 53 46.76 8.21 -23.63
C GLY A 53 47.33 7.06 -24.46
N ASN A 54 46.87 6.96 -25.72
CA ASN A 54 47.58 6.32 -26.84
C ASN A 54 48.00 4.84 -26.62
N GLU A 55 47.09 3.99 -26.14
CA GLU A 55 47.33 2.56 -26.02
C GLU A 55 46.90 1.81 -27.30
N ALA A 56 47.74 0.89 -27.75
CA ALA A 56 47.47 0.02 -28.89
C ALA A 56 46.12 -0.70 -28.73
N ALA A 57 45.44 -0.99 -29.85
CA ALA A 57 44.18 -1.73 -29.81
C ALA A 57 44.33 -3.02 -28.97
N PRO A 58 43.35 -3.38 -28.12
CA PRO A 58 43.45 -4.56 -27.26
C PRO A 58 43.75 -5.80 -28.10
N THR A 59 44.84 -6.49 -27.79
CA THR A 59 45.36 -7.63 -28.56
C THR A 59 45.29 -8.95 -27.81
N THR A 60 45.19 -8.91 -26.48
CA THR A 60 45.07 -10.12 -25.65
C THR A 60 43.63 -10.34 -25.20
N ALA A 61 43.29 -11.60 -24.86
CA ALA A 61 41.97 -11.94 -24.32
C ALA A 61 41.63 -11.15 -23.03
N ASP A 62 42.62 -10.89 -22.16
CA ASP A 62 42.43 -10.12 -20.92
C ASP A 62 42.20 -8.63 -21.14
N GLU A 63 42.85 -8.04 -22.15
CA GLU A 63 42.59 -6.65 -22.55
C GLU A 63 41.20 -6.51 -23.17
N LEU A 64 40.83 -7.44 -24.05
CA LEU A 64 39.51 -7.47 -24.68
C LEU A 64 38.40 -7.67 -23.65
N LEU A 65 38.59 -8.55 -22.66
CA LEU A 65 37.64 -8.74 -21.56
C LEU A 65 37.47 -7.45 -20.75
N ARG A 66 38.57 -6.81 -20.34
CA ARG A 66 38.52 -5.57 -19.57
C ARG A 66 37.80 -4.46 -20.35
N GLU A 67 38.12 -4.29 -21.63
CA GLU A 67 37.44 -3.31 -22.48
C GLU A 67 35.96 -3.66 -22.65
N ALA A 68 35.60 -4.94 -22.83
CA ALA A 68 34.21 -5.36 -22.93
C ALA A 68 33.41 -5.02 -21.66
N GLN A 69 33.99 -5.21 -20.47
CA GLN A 69 33.38 -4.84 -19.20
C GLN A 69 33.17 -3.32 -19.09
N VAL A 70 34.14 -2.52 -19.55
CA VAL A 70 34.02 -1.05 -19.60
C VAL A 70 32.91 -0.63 -20.56
N ARG A 71 32.86 -1.20 -21.77
CA ARG A 71 31.81 -0.93 -22.77
C ARG A 71 30.44 -1.30 -22.23
N PHE A 72 30.33 -2.45 -21.56
CA PHE A 72 29.08 -2.85 -20.94
C PHE A 72 28.65 -1.90 -19.82
N ALA A 73 29.59 -1.46 -18.97
CA ALA A 73 29.33 -0.46 -17.94
C ALA A 73 28.94 0.92 -18.52
N ALA A 74 29.45 1.26 -19.70
CA ALA A 74 29.06 2.44 -20.48
C ALA A 74 27.73 2.27 -21.24
N ASN A 75 26.98 1.18 -21.01
CA ASN A 75 25.73 0.85 -21.68
C ASN A 75 25.88 0.69 -23.22
N GLU A 76 27.00 0.12 -23.65
CA GLU A 76 27.32 -0.28 -25.03
C GLU A 76 27.38 -1.82 -25.16
N PRO A 77 26.27 -2.56 -24.91
CA PRO A 77 26.31 -4.03 -24.82
C PRO A 77 26.65 -4.73 -26.14
N ARG A 78 26.36 -4.12 -27.30
CA ARG A 78 26.73 -4.68 -28.60
C ARG A 78 28.24 -4.64 -28.84
N ALA A 79 28.88 -3.51 -28.51
CA ALA A 79 30.33 -3.38 -28.58
C ALA A 79 31.03 -4.34 -27.61
N ALA A 80 30.46 -4.52 -26.41
CA ALA A 80 30.95 -5.52 -25.46
C ALA A 80 30.89 -6.95 -26.03
N LEU A 81 29.81 -7.33 -26.72
CA LEU A 81 29.72 -8.65 -27.36
C LEU A 81 30.77 -8.86 -28.47
N GLU A 82 31.02 -7.85 -29.30
CA GLU A 82 32.04 -7.94 -30.37
C GLU A 82 33.44 -8.17 -29.78
N LEU A 83 33.76 -7.48 -28.68
CA LEU A 83 35.02 -7.66 -27.97
C LEU A 83 35.13 -9.03 -27.32
N LEU A 84 34.04 -9.54 -26.72
CA LEU A 84 34.00 -10.87 -26.13
C LEU A 84 34.09 -11.98 -27.19
N ALA A 85 33.51 -11.79 -28.37
CA ALA A 85 33.65 -12.71 -29.49
C ALA A 85 35.12 -12.83 -29.92
N ARG A 86 35.82 -11.69 -30.09
CA ARG A 86 37.26 -11.66 -30.38
C ARG A 86 38.10 -12.28 -29.26
N ALA A 87 37.73 -12.06 -27.99
CA ALA A 87 38.43 -12.66 -26.86
C ALA A 87 38.31 -14.19 -26.87
N LEU A 88 37.13 -14.71 -27.24
CA LEU A 88 36.86 -16.15 -27.35
C LEU A 88 37.52 -16.78 -28.58
N GLU A 89 37.78 -16.03 -29.66
CA GLU A 89 38.61 -16.52 -30.77
C GLU A 89 40.06 -16.79 -30.32
N LEU A 90 40.58 -15.95 -29.42
CA LEU A 90 41.93 -16.12 -28.86
C LEU A 90 42.00 -17.18 -27.75
N ALA A 91 40.90 -17.38 -27.01
CA ALA A 91 40.83 -18.30 -25.87
C ALA A 91 39.42 -18.93 -25.74
N PRO A 92 39.09 -19.95 -26.57
CA PRO A 92 37.72 -20.49 -26.66
C PRO A 92 37.25 -21.25 -25.42
N GLU A 93 38.18 -21.83 -24.64
CA GLU A 93 37.86 -22.62 -23.45
C GLU A 93 37.90 -21.82 -22.14
N ARG A 94 37.92 -20.49 -22.22
CA ARG A 94 37.92 -19.63 -21.03
C ARG A 94 36.50 -19.42 -20.48
N ALA A 95 36.21 -20.07 -19.35
CA ALA A 95 34.92 -20.02 -18.68
C ALA A 95 34.47 -18.60 -18.30
N ASP A 96 35.39 -17.73 -17.86
CA ASP A 96 35.08 -16.37 -17.43
C ASP A 96 34.66 -15.45 -18.60
N LEU A 97 35.26 -15.63 -19.78
CA LEU A 97 34.82 -14.94 -21.02
C LEU A 97 33.41 -15.36 -21.42
N LEU A 98 33.12 -16.66 -21.36
CA LEU A 98 31.78 -17.19 -21.66
C LEU A 98 30.75 -16.69 -20.64
N ARG A 99 31.09 -16.66 -19.35
CA ARG A 99 30.22 -16.10 -18.30
C ARG A 99 29.90 -14.63 -18.56
N GLU A 100 30.90 -13.81 -18.87
CA GLU A 100 30.68 -12.39 -19.18
C GLU A 100 29.86 -12.21 -20.45
N ARG A 101 30.08 -13.04 -21.48
CA ARG A 101 29.26 -13.05 -22.69
C ARG A 101 27.79 -13.37 -22.37
N ALA A 102 27.53 -14.43 -21.60
CA ALA A 102 26.19 -14.80 -21.17
C ALA A 102 25.49 -13.67 -20.42
N ARG A 103 26.22 -12.92 -19.57
CA ARG A 103 25.70 -11.76 -18.84
C ARG A 103 25.26 -10.63 -19.77
N VAL A 104 26.05 -10.36 -20.82
CA VAL A 104 25.72 -9.34 -21.83
C VAL A 104 24.54 -9.79 -22.69
N GLU A 105 24.53 -11.05 -23.14
CA GLU A 105 23.43 -11.67 -23.91
C GLU A 105 22.10 -11.60 -23.14
N TRP A 106 22.13 -11.95 -21.84
CA TRP A 106 20.96 -11.87 -20.96
C TRP A 106 20.41 -10.44 -20.87
N THR A 107 21.30 -9.45 -20.80
CA THR A 107 20.91 -8.04 -20.72
C THR A 107 20.27 -7.53 -22.00
N LEU A 108 20.67 -8.08 -23.14
CA LEU A 108 20.06 -7.80 -24.45
C LEU A 108 18.75 -8.59 -24.67
N GLY A 109 18.42 -9.54 -23.79
CA GLY A 109 17.27 -10.42 -23.95
C GLY A 109 17.45 -11.49 -25.02
N GLY A 110 18.70 -11.86 -25.34
CA GLY A 110 19.02 -12.92 -26.29
C GLY A 110 18.72 -14.31 -25.73
N THR A 111 18.30 -15.24 -26.60
CA THR A 111 18.06 -16.65 -26.26
C THR A 111 19.33 -17.44 -25.95
N ASP A 112 20.48 -16.93 -26.38
CA ASP A 112 21.76 -17.63 -26.29
C ASP A 112 22.39 -17.54 -24.88
N ALA A 113 21.86 -16.68 -24.01
CA ALA A 113 22.43 -16.46 -22.68
C ALA A 113 22.49 -17.75 -21.83
N GLU A 114 21.42 -18.55 -21.84
CA GLU A 114 21.39 -19.82 -21.10
C GLU A 114 22.44 -20.82 -21.61
N PRO A 115 22.47 -21.22 -22.90
CA PRO A 115 23.45 -22.17 -23.38
C PRO A 115 24.90 -21.68 -23.21
N THR A 116 25.16 -20.39 -23.43
CA THR A 116 26.49 -19.79 -23.17
C THR A 116 26.87 -19.92 -21.68
N CYS A 117 25.94 -19.62 -20.76
CA CYS A 117 26.19 -19.73 -19.33
C CYS A 117 26.44 -21.19 -18.89
N ARG A 118 25.70 -22.15 -19.45
CA ARG A 118 25.91 -23.59 -19.17
C ARG A 118 27.26 -24.07 -19.69
N THR A 119 27.73 -23.54 -20.82
CA THR A 119 29.06 -23.86 -21.37
C THR A 119 30.16 -23.33 -20.46
N ALA A 120 30.00 -22.10 -19.94
CA ALA A 120 30.92 -21.55 -18.94
C ALA A 120 31.01 -22.44 -17.68
N LEU A 121 29.86 -22.91 -17.19
CA LEU A 121 29.78 -23.81 -16.02
C LEU A 121 30.33 -25.22 -16.30
N ALA A 122 30.21 -25.73 -17.52
CA ALA A 122 30.82 -27.00 -17.89
C ALA A 122 32.35 -26.94 -17.84
N LEU A 123 32.93 -25.79 -18.19
CA LEU A 123 34.38 -25.54 -18.13
C LEU A 123 34.87 -25.20 -16.72
N ASN A 124 34.05 -24.52 -15.92
CA ASN A 124 34.34 -24.21 -14.52
C ASN A 124 33.09 -24.34 -13.63
N PRO A 125 32.81 -25.53 -13.08
CA PRO A 125 31.67 -25.75 -12.19
C PRO A 125 31.79 -25.04 -10.84
N ALA A 126 32.99 -24.57 -10.47
CA ALA A 126 33.26 -23.90 -9.20
C ALA A 126 33.15 -22.36 -9.29
N ASP A 127 32.49 -21.82 -10.34
CA ASP A 127 32.22 -20.38 -10.48
C ASP A 127 30.86 -19.99 -9.87
N PRO A 128 30.81 -19.41 -8.65
CA PRO A 128 29.55 -19.02 -8.02
C PRO A 128 28.84 -17.89 -8.77
N ILE A 129 29.56 -17.05 -9.51
CA ILE A 129 28.99 -15.95 -10.30
C ILE A 129 28.24 -16.51 -11.51
N ALA A 130 28.80 -17.54 -12.17
CA ALA A 130 28.14 -18.22 -13.28
C ALA A 130 26.88 -18.97 -12.84
N TRP A 131 26.91 -19.63 -11.67
CA TRP A 131 25.72 -20.25 -11.09
C TRP A 131 24.64 -19.22 -10.73
N ASN A 132 25.04 -18.09 -10.14
CA ASN A 132 24.10 -17.00 -9.85
C ASN A 132 23.44 -16.43 -11.12
N LEU A 133 24.24 -16.21 -12.17
CA LEU A 133 23.75 -15.75 -13.47
C LEU A 133 22.78 -16.76 -14.10
N LEU A 134 23.09 -18.06 -14.04
CA LEU A 134 22.19 -19.10 -14.54
C LEU A 134 20.83 -19.05 -13.82
N GLY A 135 20.84 -18.85 -12.50
CA GLY A 135 19.62 -18.67 -11.72
C GLY A 135 18.78 -17.48 -12.20
N GLU A 136 19.42 -16.33 -12.44
CA GLU A 136 18.75 -15.14 -12.97
C GLU A 136 18.15 -15.34 -14.36
N ILE A 137 18.83 -16.07 -15.24
CA ILE A 137 18.35 -16.40 -16.58
C ILE A 137 17.12 -17.30 -16.50
N LEU A 138 17.14 -18.30 -15.62
CA LEU A 138 16.10 -19.32 -15.52
C LEU A 138 14.86 -18.90 -14.72
N VAL A 139 14.94 -17.89 -13.86
CA VAL A 139 13.87 -17.58 -12.86
C VAL A 139 12.47 -17.45 -13.44
N LYS A 140 12.34 -17.00 -14.71
CA LYS A 140 11.05 -16.86 -15.39
C LYS A 140 10.58 -18.13 -16.10
N SER A 141 11.50 -18.89 -16.69
CA SER A 141 11.20 -20.08 -17.50
C SER A 141 11.13 -21.35 -16.66
N ASP A 142 12.07 -21.52 -15.75
CA ASP A 142 12.18 -22.65 -14.82
C ASP A 142 12.61 -22.18 -13.42
N PRO A 143 11.64 -21.79 -12.57
CA PRO A 143 11.93 -21.33 -11.22
C PRO A 143 12.58 -22.38 -10.31
N ALA A 144 12.40 -23.68 -10.61
CA ALA A 144 12.98 -24.76 -9.81
C ALA A 144 14.46 -24.92 -10.14
N ALA A 145 14.82 -24.91 -11.43
CA ALA A 145 16.21 -24.91 -11.87
C ALA A 145 16.95 -23.63 -11.45
N ALA A 146 16.27 -22.48 -11.44
CA ALA A 146 16.86 -21.24 -10.94
C ALA A 146 17.27 -21.35 -9.45
N GLU A 147 16.38 -21.91 -8.63
CA GLU A 147 16.64 -22.14 -7.21
C GLU A 147 17.77 -23.14 -6.97
N ALA A 148 17.83 -24.20 -7.79
CA ALA A 148 18.95 -25.14 -7.76
C ALA A 148 20.28 -24.43 -8.09
N ALA A 149 20.30 -23.58 -9.12
CA ALA A 149 21.51 -22.83 -9.50
C ALA A 149 21.99 -21.90 -8.38
N TRP A 150 21.09 -21.17 -7.70
CA TRP A 150 21.48 -20.34 -6.55
C TRP A 150 21.94 -21.16 -5.35
N ARG A 151 21.42 -22.37 -5.15
CA ARG A 151 21.93 -23.29 -4.11
C ARG A 151 23.34 -23.78 -4.43
N GLU A 152 23.65 -24.09 -5.69
CA GLU A 152 25.02 -24.42 -6.12
C GLU A 152 25.97 -23.24 -5.89
N ALA A 153 25.54 -22.02 -6.21
CA ALA A 153 26.33 -20.81 -5.91
C ALA A 153 26.65 -20.70 -4.41
N LEU A 154 25.68 -20.99 -3.53
CA LEU A 154 25.88 -20.99 -2.07
C LEU A 154 26.68 -22.18 -1.54
N ALA A 155 26.66 -23.32 -2.23
CA ALA A 155 27.50 -24.47 -1.87
C ALA A 155 28.98 -24.16 -2.10
N ILE A 156 29.29 -23.32 -3.10
CA ILE A 156 30.64 -22.86 -3.42
C ILE A 156 31.05 -21.66 -2.55
N ASP A 157 30.17 -20.67 -2.40
CA ASP A 157 30.37 -19.50 -1.55
C ASP A 157 29.14 -19.27 -0.67
N GLU A 158 29.23 -19.74 0.59
CA GLU A 158 28.15 -19.66 1.59
C GLU A 158 27.68 -18.22 1.89
N ARG A 159 28.47 -17.21 1.48
CA ARG A 159 28.26 -15.79 1.76
C ARG A 159 27.94 -14.98 0.51
N ASN A 160 27.68 -15.62 -0.63
CA ASN A 160 27.35 -14.93 -1.87
C ASN A 160 26.06 -14.08 -1.70
N PRO A 161 26.14 -12.74 -1.71
CA PRO A 161 25.01 -11.89 -1.36
C PRO A 161 23.91 -11.93 -2.42
N GLU A 162 24.24 -12.09 -3.70
CA GLU A 162 23.26 -12.18 -4.78
C GLU A 162 22.44 -13.47 -4.70
N ALA A 163 23.09 -14.62 -4.51
CA ALA A 163 22.41 -15.91 -4.36
C ALA A 163 21.54 -15.95 -3.09
N LEU A 164 22.03 -15.40 -1.98
CA LEU A 164 21.23 -15.22 -0.75
C LEU A 164 20.00 -14.35 -0.99
N PHE A 165 20.17 -13.21 -1.66
CA PHE A 165 19.07 -12.30 -2.00
C PHE A 165 18.02 -12.98 -2.89
N HIS A 166 18.43 -13.68 -3.94
CA HIS A 166 17.51 -14.34 -4.86
C HIS A 166 16.75 -15.50 -4.20
N LEU A 167 17.43 -16.32 -3.38
CA LEU A 167 16.76 -17.35 -2.59
C LEU A 167 15.79 -16.75 -1.56
N GLY A 168 16.17 -15.67 -0.90
CA GLY A 168 15.28 -14.90 -0.01
C GLY A 168 14.02 -14.43 -0.73
N ASN A 169 14.14 -13.94 -1.98
CA ASN A 169 13.00 -13.56 -2.80
C ASN A 169 12.06 -14.74 -3.08
N ARG A 170 12.60 -15.91 -3.42
CA ARG A 170 11.82 -17.13 -3.68
C ARG A 170 11.05 -17.59 -2.44
N LEU A 171 11.70 -17.58 -1.28
CA LEU A 171 11.06 -17.93 -0.01
C LEU A 171 9.94 -16.94 0.34
N ARG A 172 10.18 -15.64 0.15
CA ARG A 172 9.15 -14.61 0.35
C ARG A 172 7.94 -14.80 -0.55
N GLU A 173 8.16 -15.12 -1.83
CA GLU A 173 7.10 -15.38 -2.81
C GLU A 173 6.28 -16.65 -2.48
N ARG A 174 6.89 -17.64 -1.80
CA ARG A 174 6.20 -18.83 -1.27
C ARG A 174 5.47 -18.58 0.05
N GLY A 175 5.64 -17.42 0.67
CA GLY A 175 5.09 -17.11 1.99
C GLY A 175 5.95 -17.60 3.17
N GLU A 176 7.16 -18.10 2.92
CA GLU A 176 8.10 -18.58 3.94
C GLU A 176 8.88 -17.40 4.52
N HIS A 177 8.17 -16.50 5.23
CA HIS A 177 8.69 -15.19 5.63
C HIS A 177 9.88 -15.24 6.59
N ASP A 178 9.86 -16.12 7.60
CA ASP A 178 10.98 -16.24 8.55
C ASP A 178 12.26 -16.74 7.87
N ALA A 179 12.14 -17.69 6.95
CA ALA A 179 13.26 -18.16 6.15
C ALA A 179 13.78 -17.04 5.23
N ALA A 180 12.89 -16.33 4.54
CA ALA A 180 13.26 -15.20 3.70
C ALA A 180 14.02 -14.11 4.47
N ILE A 181 13.58 -13.77 5.69
CA ILE A 181 14.25 -12.82 6.59
C ILE A 181 15.70 -13.26 6.84
N ALA A 182 15.91 -14.53 7.22
CA ALA A 182 17.25 -15.04 7.50
C ALA A 182 18.18 -14.96 6.28
N TYR A 183 17.67 -15.24 5.07
CA TYR A 183 18.45 -15.11 3.84
C TYR A 183 18.80 -13.64 3.52
N PHE A 184 17.86 -12.71 3.68
CA PHE A 184 18.14 -11.29 3.45
C PHE A 184 19.12 -10.72 4.48
N GLU A 185 19.00 -11.08 5.75
CA GLU A 185 19.94 -10.64 6.80
C GLU A 185 21.36 -11.10 6.49
N ARG A 186 21.54 -12.37 6.10
CA ARG A 186 22.85 -12.89 5.66
C ARG A 186 23.39 -12.17 4.42
N ALA A 187 22.52 -11.83 3.46
CA ALA A 187 22.94 -11.05 2.29
C ALA A 187 23.46 -9.65 2.71
N LEU A 188 22.79 -9.03 3.67
CA LEU A 188 23.13 -7.71 4.19
C LEU A 188 24.40 -7.70 5.07
N GLU A 189 24.79 -8.83 5.68
CA GLU A 189 26.08 -8.95 6.36
C GLU A 189 27.26 -8.68 5.41
N ARG A 190 27.10 -8.99 4.11
CA ARG A 190 28.12 -8.76 3.07
C ARG A 190 27.91 -7.51 2.25
N ALA A 191 26.65 -7.15 2.01
CA ALA A 191 26.30 -5.94 1.29
C ALA A 191 25.30 -5.09 2.10
N PRO A 192 25.75 -4.39 3.18
CA PRO A 192 24.86 -3.66 4.09
C PRO A 192 23.98 -2.62 3.38
N GLY A 193 24.48 -2.00 2.31
CA GLY A 193 23.76 -1.00 1.53
C GLY A 193 22.93 -1.55 0.36
N HIS A 194 22.73 -2.87 0.26
CA HIS A 194 21.99 -3.46 -0.86
C HIS A 194 20.50 -3.10 -0.77
N ALA A 195 20.09 -2.05 -1.48
CA ALA A 195 18.72 -1.51 -1.43
C ALA A 195 17.62 -2.54 -1.71
N GLY A 196 17.82 -3.43 -2.69
CA GLY A 196 16.86 -4.51 -2.99
C GLY A 196 16.63 -5.47 -1.81
N ALA A 197 17.72 -5.93 -1.16
CA ALA A 197 17.66 -6.81 0.00
C ALA A 197 17.05 -6.11 1.22
N LEU A 198 17.41 -4.85 1.50
CA LEU A 198 16.79 -4.04 2.56
C LEU A 198 15.28 -3.88 2.35
N ASN A 199 14.86 -3.51 1.13
CA ASN A 199 13.44 -3.34 0.80
C ASN A 199 12.67 -4.67 0.92
N ASN A 200 13.22 -5.78 0.43
CA ASN A 200 12.53 -7.07 0.47
C ASN A 200 12.53 -7.70 1.88
N LEU A 201 13.55 -7.41 2.69
CA LEU A 201 13.55 -7.69 4.12
C LEU A 201 12.42 -6.91 4.81
N GLY A 202 12.24 -5.62 4.48
CA GLY A 202 11.10 -4.83 4.96
C GLY A 202 9.76 -5.50 4.67
N LEU A 203 9.55 -5.93 3.42
CA LEU A 203 8.31 -6.61 3.01
C LEU A 203 8.09 -7.95 3.76
N ALA A 204 9.16 -8.73 3.97
CA ALA A 204 9.07 -9.99 4.71
C ALA A 204 8.77 -9.76 6.20
N LEU A 205 9.34 -8.71 6.80
CA LEU A 205 9.07 -8.28 8.17
C LEU A 205 7.63 -7.82 8.35
N GLU A 206 7.07 -7.04 7.40
CA GLU A 206 5.66 -6.65 7.40
C GLU A 206 4.74 -7.88 7.38
N ALA A 207 5.01 -8.84 6.49
CA ALA A 207 4.21 -10.04 6.37
C ALA A 207 4.24 -10.91 7.64
N ARG A 208 5.35 -10.84 8.39
CA ARG A 208 5.52 -11.48 9.71
C ARG A 208 4.93 -10.66 10.87
N GLY A 209 4.46 -9.44 10.61
CA GLY A 209 3.86 -8.54 11.61
C GLY A 209 4.87 -7.66 12.36
N ASP A 210 6.13 -7.62 11.96
CA ASP A 210 7.21 -6.81 12.56
C ASP A 210 7.32 -5.43 11.88
N ALA A 211 6.26 -4.62 12.06
CA ALA A 211 6.12 -3.32 11.41
C ALA A 211 7.25 -2.34 11.77
N GLN A 212 7.77 -2.39 12.99
CA GLN A 212 8.83 -1.48 13.44
C GLN A 212 10.14 -1.75 12.71
N ARG A 213 10.57 -3.02 12.60
CA ARG A 213 11.79 -3.36 11.86
C ARG A 213 11.61 -3.13 10.37
N ALA A 214 10.42 -3.38 9.81
CA ALA A 214 10.13 -3.07 8.42
C ALA A 214 10.32 -1.58 8.09
N GLU A 215 9.75 -0.68 8.90
CA GLU A 215 9.90 0.76 8.73
C GLU A 215 11.37 1.19 8.76
N ALA A 216 12.15 0.65 9.70
CA ALA A 216 13.58 0.93 9.80
C ALA A 216 14.33 0.56 8.51
N ARG A 217 14.04 -0.63 7.94
CA ARG A 217 14.67 -1.09 6.69
C ARG A 217 14.29 -0.22 5.49
N TYR A 218 13.04 0.22 5.37
CA TYR A 218 12.66 1.15 4.31
C TYR A 218 13.33 2.51 4.44
N ARG A 219 13.43 3.04 5.67
CA ARG A 219 14.13 4.31 5.91
C ARG A 219 15.62 4.21 5.58
N GLU A 220 16.26 3.10 5.90
CA GLU A 220 17.66 2.82 5.54
C GLU A 220 17.89 2.86 4.01
N VAL A 221 16.95 2.28 3.22
CA VAL A 221 16.99 2.43 1.75
C VAL A 221 16.90 3.89 1.34
N LEU A 222 16.01 4.66 1.96
CA LEU A 222 15.73 6.06 1.60
C LEU A 222 16.80 7.04 2.07
N GLU A 223 17.57 6.70 3.10
CA GLU A 223 18.77 7.44 3.51
C GLU A 223 19.85 7.37 2.42
N ALA A 224 20.08 6.18 1.85
CA ALA A 224 21.04 5.99 0.77
C ALA A 224 20.50 6.44 -0.60
N GLN A 225 19.20 6.23 -0.84
CA GLN A 225 18.53 6.47 -2.13
C GLN A 225 17.19 7.21 -1.90
N PRO A 226 17.20 8.54 -1.71
CA PRO A 226 16.00 9.32 -1.37
C PRO A 226 14.88 9.26 -2.42
N GLN A 227 15.21 8.88 -3.65
CA GLN A 227 14.27 8.75 -4.77
C GLN A 227 13.94 7.27 -5.08
N HIS A 228 14.18 6.33 -4.17
CA HIS A 228 13.82 4.93 -4.39
C HIS A 228 12.29 4.75 -4.34
N ALA A 229 11.65 4.75 -5.51
CA ALA A 229 10.19 4.76 -5.64
C ALA A 229 9.48 3.61 -4.89
N ASP A 230 9.99 2.38 -4.99
CA ASP A 230 9.31 1.23 -4.36
C ASP A 230 9.41 1.26 -2.83
N ALA A 231 10.56 1.66 -2.26
CA ALA A 231 10.73 1.85 -0.82
C ALA A 231 9.85 3.00 -0.27
N LEU A 232 9.72 4.12 -1.01
CA LEU A 232 8.78 5.19 -0.66
C LEU A 232 7.34 4.67 -0.62
N ALA A 233 6.94 3.87 -1.61
CA ALA A 233 5.59 3.31 -1.71
C ALA A 233 5.28 2.30 -0.60
N ASN A 234 6.25 1.44 -0.27
CA ASN A 234 6.13 0.45 0.79
C ASN A 234 6.07 1.13 2.17
N LEU A 235 6.95 2.10 2.42
CA LEU A 235 6.89 2.93 3.63
C LEU A 235 5.53 3.63 3.76
N ALA A 236 5.02 4.23 2.68
CA ALA A 236 3.71 4.88 2.70
C ALA A 236 2.56 3.92 3.05
N ASN A 237 2.57 2.71 2.48
CA ASN A 237 1.59 1.68 2.78
C ASN A 237 1.62 1.24 4.24
N LEU A 238 2.83 1.05 4.80
CA LEU A 238 3.06 0.67 6.19
C LEU A 238 2.59 1.77 7.14
N LEU A 239 2.96 3.02 6.87
CA LEU A 239 2.51 4.20 7.64
C LEU A 239 0.99 4.33 7.62
N GLN A 240 0.35 4.11 6.46
CA GLN A 240 -1.10 4.11 6.35
C GLN A 240 -1.74 2.98 7.18
N ALA A 241 -1.15 1.79 7.19
CA ALA A 241 -1.63 0.67 8.01
C ALA A 241 -1.51 0.94 9.52
N GLN A 242 -0.56 1.78 9.92
CA GLN A 242 -0.38 2.28 11.29
C GLN A 242 -1.23 3.54 11.59
N GLU A 243 -2.16 3.92 10.71
CA GLU A 243 -3.00 5.14 10.83
C GLU A 243 -2.18 6.46 10.89
N ARG A 244 -0.90 6.45 10.49
CA ARG A 244 0.00 7.62 10.41
C ARG A 244 -0.18 8.36 9.07
N TYR A 245 -1.41 8.82 8.84
CA TYR A 245 -1.85 9.30 7.52
C TYR A 245 -1.04 10.48 6.96
N ARG A 246 -0.64 11.46 7.79
CA ARG A 246 0.15 12.61 7.32
C ARG A 246 1.49 12.19 6.73
N GLU A 247 2.21 11.31 7.42
CA GLU A 247 3.50 10.79 6.94
C GLU A 247 3.31 9.91 5.69
N ALA A 248 2.24 9.10 5.65
CA ALA A 248 1.92 8.27 4.50
C ALA A 248 1.67 9.12 3.23
N VAL A 249 0.90 10.21 3.34
CA VAL A 249 0.64 11.12 2.21
C VAL A 249 1.94 11.71 1.66
N LEU A 250 2.83 12.20 2.53
CA LEU A 250 4.14 12.74 2.11
C LEU A 250 5.00 11.69 1.39
N ALA A 251 4.98 10.45 1.87
CA ALA A 251 5.72 9.36 1.24
C ALA A 251 5.11 8.98 -0.13
N TYR A 252 3.78 8.94 -0.26
CA TYR A 252 3.12 8.74 -1.56
C TYR A 252 3.43 9.86 -2.55
N GLU A 253 3.40 11.12 -2.13
CA GLU A 253 3.72 12.27 -3.00
C GLU A 253 5.14 12.18 -3.54
N LYS A 254 6.12 11.84 -2.69
CA LYS A 254 7.49 11.60 -3.12
C LYS A 254 7.57 10.44 -4.11
N ALA A 255 6.90 9.32 -3.84
CA ALA A 255 6.92 8.15 -4.72
C ALA A 255 6.35 8.46 -6.11
N ILE A 256 5.23 9.17 -6.15
CA ILE A 256 4.54 9.61 -7.37
C ILE A 256 5.39 10.61 -8.16
N ALA A 257 6.09 11.52 -7.48
CA ALA A 257 6.96 12.50 -8.14
C ALA A 257 8.17 11.86 -8.85
N VAL A 258 8.65 10.72 -8.35
CA VAL A 258 9.79 10.00 -8.95
C VAL A 258 9.39 9.26 -10.24
N ARG A 259 8.21 8.63 -10.27
CA ARG A 259 7.80 7.74 -11.37
C ARG A 259 6.49 8.23 -12.02
N ARG A 260 6.55 8.68 -13.27
CA ARG A 260 5.39 9.20 -14.02
C ARG A 260 4.30 8.15 -14.30
N ASP A 261 4.66 6.88 -14.40
CA ASP A 261 3.76 5.74 -14.63
C ASP A 261 3.43 5.00 -13.32
N PHE A 262 3.22 5.75 -12.23
CA PHE A 262 2.94 5.15 -10.93
C PHE A 262 1.61 4.38 -10.92
N PRO A 263 1.56 3.14 -10.40
CA PRO A 263 0.35 2.32 -10.42
C PRO A 263 -0.86 2.97 -9.75
N ALA A 264 -2.05 2.80 -10.35
CA ALA A 264 -3.32 3.35 -9.86
C ALA A 264 -3.62 3.04 -8.38
N LYS A 265 -3.18 1.87 -7.89
CA LYS A 265 -3.37 1.45 -6.49
C LYS A 265 -2.78 2.44 -5.48
N PHE A 266 -1.70 3.15 -5.82
CA PHE A 266 -1.06 4.09 -4.92
C PHE A 266 -1.74 5.46 -4.90
N TRP A 267 -2.25 5.92 -6.05
CA TRP A 267 -3.14 7.08 -6.11
C TRP A 267 -4.38 6.86 -5.25
N ARG A 268 -4.99 5.67 -5.35
CA ARG A 268 -6.12 5.29 -4.49
C ARG A 268 -5.72 5.25 -3.01
N ALA A 269 -4.56 4.70 -2.67
CA ALA A 269 -4.08 4.65 -1.29
C ALA A 269 -3.83 6.04 -0.70
N ARG A 270 -3.21 6.95 -1.47
CA ARG A 270 -3.06 8.38 -1.12
C ARG A 270 -4.42 9.04 -0.92
N GLY A 271 -5.39 8.81 -1.81
CA GLY A 271 -6.75 9.33 -1.68
C GLY A 271 -7.44 8.90 -0.39
N ILE A 272 -7.31 7.63 0.02
CA ILE A 272 -7.84 7.13 1.30
C ILE A 272 -7.16 7.86 2.48
N ALA A 273 -5.83 7.95 2.47
CA ALA A 273 -5.10 8.63 3.56
C ALA A 273 -5.47 10.12 3.68
N LEU A 274 -5.72 10.80 2.56
CA LEU A 274 -6.20 12.18 2.53
C LEU A 274 -7.64 12.31 3.04
N GLY A 275 -8.51 11.36 2.69
CA GLY A 275 -9.88 11.30 3.21
C GLY A 275 -9.91 11.17 4.74
N GLU A 276 -9.05 10.34 5.32
CA GLU A 276 -8.90 10.22 6.79
C GLU A 276 -8.36 11.50 7.46
N LEU A 277 -7.70 12.37 6.69
CA LEU A 277 -7.26 13.70 7.13
C LEU A 277 -8.28 14.80 6.85
N ASN A 278 -9.47 14.46 6.32
CA ASN A 278 -10.50 15.39 5.83
C ASN A 278 -10.00 16.34 4.72
N ALA A 279 -8.93 15.98 4.01
CA ALA A 279 -8.43 16.72 2.84
C ALA A 279 -9.18 16.27 1.58
N PHE A 280 -10.50 16.51 1.57
CA PHE A 280 -11.43 15.90 0.60
C PHE A 280 -11.15 16.30 -0.85
N ALA A 281 -10.78 17.56 -1.11
CA ALA A 281 -10.48 18.03 -2.45
C ALA A 281 -9.23 17.35 -3.04
N GLU A 282 -8.18 17.18 -2.24
CA GLU A 282 -6.96 16.48 -2.63
C GLU A 282 -7.18 14.97 -2.75
N ALA A 283 -8.01 14.40 -1.88
CA ALA A 283 -8.43 13.00 -1.95
C ALA A 283 -9.17 12.71 -3.27
N GLU A 284 -10.12 13.58 -3.63
CA GLU A 284 -10.85 13.52 -4.90
C GLU A 284 -9.89 13.52 -6.10
N LYS A 285 -8.95 14.47 -6.15
CA LYS A 285 -7.92 14.53 -7.22
C LYS A 285 -7.15 13.21 -7.32
N SER A 286 -6.77 12.62 -6.19
CA SER A 286 -6.11 11.31 -6.16
C SER A 286 -6.97 10.17 -6.69
N PHE A 287 -8.25 10.12 -6.33
CA PHE A 287 -9.14 9.09 -6.87
C PHE A 287 -9.42 9.29 -8.36
N ARG A 288 -9.52 10.53 -8.85
CA ARG A 288 -9.65 10.82 -10.29
C ARG A 288 -8.43 10.39 -11.09
N GLU A 289 -7.21 10.59 -10.58
CA GLU A 289 -6.00 10.04 -11.22
C GLU A 289 -6.00 8.51 -11.21
N ALA A 290 -6.42 7.88 -10.11
CA ALA A 290 -6.59 6.42 -10.09
C ALA A 290 -7.59 5.93 -11.14
N ALA A 291 -8.73 6.62 -11.29
CA ALA A 291 -9.75 6.31 -12.29
C ALA A 291 -9.29 6.60 -13.73
N ARG A 292 -8.45 7.61 -13.96
CA ARG A 292 -7.86 7.87 -15.27
C ARG A 292 -6.97 6.70 -15.73
N LEU A 293 -6.27 6.07 -14.79
CA LEU A 293 -5.40 4.93 -15.05
C LEU A 293 -6.17 3.61 -15.15
N VAL A 294 -7.18 3.41 -14.29
CA VAL A 294 -8.06 2.24 -14.31
C VAL A 294 -9.51 2.68 -14.06
N PRO A 295 -10.30 2.94 -15.12
CA PRO A 295 -11.62 3.58 -14.99
C PRO A 295 -12.70 2.67 -14.40
N ASP A 296 -12.60 1.36 -14.62
CA ASP A 296 -13.64 0.39 -14.29
C ASP A 296 -13.42 -0.25 -12.91
N GLN A 297 -13.28 0.58 -11.88
CA GLN A 297 -13.19 0.14 -10.49
C GLN A 297 -14.31 0.75 -9.65
N VAL A 298 -15.26 -0.09 -9.21
CA VAL A 298 -16.40 0.28 -8.36
C VAL A 298 -15.95 1.14 -7.16
N HIS A 299 -15.01 0.63 -6.36
CA HIS A 299 -14.49 1.36 -5.18
C HIS A 299 -13.93 2.74 -5.50
N THR A 300 -13.23 2.90 -6.63
CA THR A 300 -12.63 4.18 -7.01
C THR A 300 -13.72 5.18 -7.36
N GLN A 301 -14.73 4.76 -8.11
CA GLN A 301 -15.89 5.61 -8.46
C GLN A 301 -16.71 5.99 -7.21
N LEU A 302 -16.96 5.03 -6.31
CA LEU A 302 -17.62 5.29 -5.02
C LEU A 302 -16.85 6.31 -4.16
N ASN A 303 -15.52 6.21 -4.13
CA ASN A 303 -14.69 7.14 -3.38
C ASN A 303 -14.72 8.55 -4.00
N ILE A 304 -14.72 8.69 -5.34
CA ILE A 304 -14.90 10.01 -5.98
C ILE A 304 -16.25 10.61 -5.55
N GLY A 305 -17.34 9.86 -5.72
CA GLY A 305 -18.68 10.32 -5.34
C GLY A 305 -18.78 10.70 -3.86
N SER A 306 -18.18 9.91 -2.98
CA SER A 306 -18.16 10.19 -1.53
C SER A 306 -17.36 11.44 -1.20
N MET A 307 -16.21 11.68 -1.86
CA MET A 307 -15.43 12.91 -1.67
C MET A 307 -16.17 14.14 -2.21
N CYS A 308 -16.94 14.02 -3.30
CA CYS A 308 -17.80 15.10 -3.78
C CYS A 308 -18.91 15.42 -2.76
N ILE A 309 -19.53 14.40 -2.16
CA ILE A 309 -20.58 14.57 -1.14
C ILE A 309 -20.06 15.21 0.14
N GLU A 310 -18.88 14.80 0.65
CA GLU A 310 -18.26 15.42 1.83
C GLU A 310 -17.82 16.88 1.56
N GLN A 311 -17.75 17.30 0.28
CA GLN A 311 -17.56 18.69 -0.15
C GLN A 311 -18.89 19.39 -0.52
N GLU A 312 -20.04 18.76 -0.30
CA GLU A 312 -21.37 19.25 -0.69
C GLU A 312 -21.57 19.47 -2.21
N LYS A 313 -20.69 18.88 -3.03
CA LYS A 313 -20.75 18.91 -4.50
C LYS A 313 -21.62 17.77 -5.02
N PHE A 314 -22.92 17.81 -4.69
CA PHE A 314 -23.85 16.72 -5.02
C PHE A 314 -23.97 16.45 -6.51
N GLU A 315 -23.97 17.50 -7.34
CA GLU A 315 -24.05 17.36 -8.80
C GLU A 315 -22.85 16.59 -9.36
N GLU A 316 -21.63 16.93 -8.89
CA GLU A 316 -20.39 16.26 -9.32
C GLU A 316 -20.32 14.80 -8.83
N ALA A 317 -21.07 14.44 -7.77
CA ALA A 317 -21.14 13.09 -7.24
C ALA A 317 -22.01 12.15 -8.09
N ILE A 318 -22.97 12.68 -8.87
CA ILE A 318 -23.95 11.87 -9.62
C ILE A 318 -23.26 10.96 -10.64
N ALA A 319 -22.40 11.52 -11.50
CA ALA A 319 -21.73 10.76 -12.56
C ALA A 319 -20.87 9.58 -12.04
N PRO A 320 -19.95 9.77 -11.06
CA PRO A 320 -19.16 8.66 -10.52
C PRO A 320 -20.03 7.64 -9.78
N LEU A 321 -21.06 8.05 -9.03
CA LEU A 321 -21.96 7.11 -8.34
C LEU A 321 -22.81 6.29 -9.34
N ALA A 322 -23.29 6.92 -10.41
CA ALA A 322 -23.95 6.23 -11.50
C ALA A 322 -23.01 5.21 -12.17
N ARG A 323 -21.76 5.59 -12.45
CA ARG A 323 -20.76 4.66 -13.00
C ARG A 323 -20.47 3.50 -12.05
N ALA A 324 -20.39 3.74 -10.74
CA ALA A 324 -20.23 2.66 -9.77
C ALA A 324 -21.42 1.67 -9.80
N LEU A 325 -22.64 2.18 -9.93
CA LEU A 325 -23.86 1.37 -10.00
C LEU A 325 -24.01 0.63 -11.35
N GLU A 326 -23.48 1.18 -12.45
CA GLU A 326 -23.37 0.46 -13.73
C GLU A 326 -22.43 -0.74 -13.62
N LEU A 327 -21.29 -0.56 -12.95
CA LEU A 327 -20.28 -1.61 -12.76
C LEU A 327 -20.73 -2.67 -11.74
N ASP A 328 -21.50 -2.28 -10.74
CA ASP A 328 -22.11 -3.17 -9.74
C ASP A 328 -23.57 -2.79 -9.49
N PRO A 329 -24.53 -3.35 -10.26
CA PRO A 329 -25.95 -3.08 -10.10
C PRO A 329 -26.53 -3.50 -8.74
N GLY A 330 -25.83 -4.34 -7.97
CA GLY A 330 -26.24 -4.76 -6.62
C GLY A 330 -25.75 -3.84 -5.51
N ASN A 331 -25.03 -2.76 -5.85
CA ASN A 331 -24.38 -1.91 -4.87
C ASN A 331 -25.37 -0.97 -4.16
N ALA A 332 -25.87 -1.41 -2.99
CA ALA A 332 -26.84 -0.62 -2.22
C ALA A 332 -26.26 0.71 -1.72
N TYR A 333 -24.94 0.78 -1.47
CA TYR A 333 -24.25 2.03 -1.14
C TYR A 333 -24.31 3.01 -2.32
N ALA A 334 -23.90 2.59 -3.51
CA ALA A 334 -23.91 3.42 -4.72
C ALA A 334 -25.31 3.97 -4.99
N LEU A 335 -26.32 3.09 -4.96
CA LEU A 335 -27.71 3.49 -5.19
C LEU A 335 -28.19 4.48 -4.14
N THR A 336 -27.93 4.23 -2.84
CA THR A 336 -28.32 5.14 -1.76
C THR A 336 -27.73 6.53 -1.96
N MET A 337 -26.41 6.61 -2.21
CA MET A 337 -25.72 7.89 -2.34
C MET A 337 -26.08 8.60 -3.65
N LEU A 338 -26.33 7.87 -4.74
CA LEU A 338 -26.79 8.44 -6.00
C LEU A 338 -28.19 9.05 -5.85
N THR A 339 -29.14 8.30 -5.29
CA THR A 339 -30.50 8.76 -5.02
C THR A 339 -30.47 9.99 -4.12
N TYR A 340 -29.67 9.96 -3.05
CA TYR A 340 -29.51 11.10 -2.16
C TYR A 340 -28.94 12.33 -2.87
N SER A 341 -27.88 12.17 -3.67
CA SER A 341 -27.26 13.29 -4.41
C SER A 341 -28.24 13.91 -5.41
N ARG A 342 -29.02 13.09 -6.12
CA ARG A 342 -30.09 13.56 -7.01
C ARG A 342 -31.15 14.35 -6.28
N MET A 343 -31.58 13.91 -5.09
CA MET A 343 -32.55 14.63 -4.26
C MET A 343 -32.00 16.00 -3.83
N GLN A 344 -30.71 16.08 -3.45
CA GLN A 344 -30.06 17.35 -3.11
C GLN A 344 -29.96 18.32 -4.31
N CYS A 345 -29.85 17.78 -5.52
CA CYS A 345 -29.89 18.56 -6.77
C CYS A 345 -31.30 18.81 -7.30
N CYS A 346 -32.36 18.42 -6.58
CA CYS A 346 -33.76 18.49 -7.05
C CYS A 346 -34.01 17.75 -8.38
N VAL A 347 -33.27 16.67 -8.64
CA VAL A 347 -33.44 15.78 -9.81
C VAL A 347 -34.36 14.63 -9.41
N TRP A 348 -35.67 14.83 -9.64
CA TRP A 348 -36.71 13.92 -9.15
C TRP A 348 -37.01 12.74 -10.08
N ASP A 349 -36.60 12.81 -11.35
CA ASP A 349 -36.84 11.75 -12.33
C ASP A 349 -36.21 10.43 -11.88
N GLY A 350 -36.96 9.33 -11.98
CA GLY A 350 -36.42 7.98 -11.71
C GLY A 350 -36.22 7.63 -10.23
N LEU A 351 -36.66 8.49 -9.29
CA LEU A 351 -36.47 8.25 -7.85
C LEU A 351 -37.39 7.15 -7.31
N ASP A 352 -38.61 7.01 -7.83
CA ASP A 352 -39.54 5.96 -7.40
C ASP A 352 -38.98 4.56 -7.70
N GLU A 353 -38.39 4.35 -8.88
CA GLU A 353 -37.68 3.10 -9.19
C GLU A 353 -36.46 2.90 -8.28
N SER A 354 -35.75 3.99 -7.95
CA SER A 354 -34.62 3.94 -7.04
C SER A 354 -35.03 3.51 -5.63
N PHE A 355 -36.13 4.05 -5.10
CA PHE A 355 -36.68 3.67 -3.79
C PHE A 355 -37.17 2.21 -3.79
N ALA A 356 -37.88 1.79 -4.83
CA ALA A 356 -38.31 0.40 -4.99
C ALA A 356 -37.12 -0.57 -5.01
N ARG A 357 -36.05 -0.20 -5.71
CA ARG A 357 -34.83 -1.01 -5.82
C ARG A 357 -34.03 -1.01 -4.52
N LEU A 358 -33.96 0.11 -3.78
CA LEU A 358 -33.39 0.15 -2.44
C LEU A 358 -34.14 -0.76 -1.47
N ARG A 359 -35.48 -0.77 -1.51
CA ARG A 359 -36.30 -1.67 -0.68
C ARG A 359 -35.91 -3.14 -0.90
N VAL A 360 -35.78 -3.57 -2.16
CA VAL A 360 -35.37 -4.94 -2.51
C VAL A 360 -33.94 -5.21 -2.01
N LEU A 361 -32.97 -4.36 -2.35
CA LEU A 361 -31.57 -4.56 -1.98
C LEU A 361 -31.36 -4.63 -0.45
N ILE A 362 -32.07 -3.80 0.32
CA ILE A 362 -31.96 -3.79 1.78
C ILE A 362 -32.64 -5.02 2.39
N THR A 363 -33.78 -5.44 1.85
CA THR A 363 -34.51 -6.62 2.34
C THR A 363 -33.75 -7.90 2.09
N ASP A 364 -33.14 -8.03 0.91
CA ASP A 364 -32.41 -9.22 0.47
C ASP A 364 -30.94 -9.22 0.91
N ALA A 365 -30.50 -8.19 1.64
CA ALA A 365 -29.12 -8.03 2.08
C ALA A 365 -28.69 -9.19 2.99
N LYS A 366 -27.65 -9.92 2.56
CA LYS A 366 -27.05 -10.99 3.37
C LYS A 366 -26.15 -10.42 4.47
N PRO A 367 -26.05 -11.09 5.62
CA PRO A 367 -25.03 -10.74 6.62
C PRO A 367 -23.63 -10.75 5.98
N GLY A 368 -22.87 -9.68 6.17
CA GLY A 368 -21.53 -9.54 5.59
C GLY A 368 -21.49 -8.95 4.17
N SER A 369 -22.62 -8.49 3.62
CA SER A 369 -22.63 -7.67 2.40
C SER A 369 -21.67 -6.49 2.54
N GLN A 370 -20.82 -6.32 1.52
CA GLN A 370 -19.73 -5.34 1.51
C GLN A 370 -20.24 -3.90 1.43
N TYR A 371 -21.29 -3.66 0.63
CA TYR A 371 -21.82 -2.33 0.35
C TYR A 371 -23.27 -2.22 0.82
N ASN A 372 -23.46 -1.84 2.08
CA ASN A 372 -24.78 -1.63 2.66
C ASN A 372 -25.32 -0.24 2.33
N ALA A 373 -26.64 -0.12 2.23
CA ALA A 373 -27.30 1.18 2.20
C ALA A 373 -26.98 1.97 3.46
N ILE A 374 -26.75 3.28 3.33
CA ILE A 374 -26.37 4.15 4.47
C ILE A 374 -27.63 4.70 5.15
N PRO A 375 -27.83 4.48 6.46
CA PRO A 375 -29.07 4.84 7.15
C PRO A 375 -29.44 6.33 7.10
N PHE A 376 -28.45 7.22 7.23
CA PHE A 376 -28.72 8.66 7.35
C PHE A 376 -29.39 9.25 6.09
N PRO A 377 -28.86 9.06 4.86
CA PRO A 377 -29.56 9.44 3.64
C PRO A 377 -30.96 8.82 3.49
N LEU A 378 -31.18 7.58 3.96
CA LEU A 378 -32.49 6.93 3.86
C LEU A 378 -33.57 7.63 4.68
N LEU A 379 -33.22 8.39 5.73
CA LEU A 379 -34.19 9.15 6.53
C LEU A 379 -34.91 10.22 5.71
N ALA A 380 -34.29 10.70 4.63
CA ALA A 380 -34.89 11.66 3.72
C ALA A 380 -35.78 10.99 2.64
N MET A 381 -35.80 9.66 2.57
CA MET A 381 -36.49 8.91 1.52
C MET A 381 -37.83 8.35 2.03
N PRO A 382 -38.85 8.19 1.16
CA PRO A 382 -40.17 7.66 1.55
C PRO A 382 -40.15 6.13 1.70
N LEU A 383 -39.28 5.62 2.58
CA LEU A 383 -39.12 4.19 2.87
C LEU A 383 -39.81 3.83 4.18
N GLU A 384 -40.26 2.58 4.29
CA GLU A 384 -40.90 2.09 5.51
C GLU A 384 -39.91 2.08 6.69
N PRO A 385 -40.34 2.37 7.93
CA PRO A 385 -39.46 2.36 9.11
C PRO A 385 -38.68 1.05 9.29
N GLN A 386 -39.28 -0.08 8.87
CA GLN A 386 -38.62 -1.39 8.88
C GLN A 386 -37.39 -1.45 7.95
N ILE A 387 -37.42 -0.78 6.80
CA ILE A 387 -36.30 -0.73 5.86
C ILE A 387 -35.15 0.09 6.46
N ALA A 388 -35.47 1.22 7.09
CA ALA A 388 -34.48 2.03 7.81
C ALA A 388 -33.83 1.23 8.95
N LEU A 389 -34.63 0.45 9.71
CA LEU A 389 -34.13 -0.42 10.78
C LEU A 389 -33.20 -1.52 10.24
N LEU A 390 -33.53 -2.15 9.12
CA LEU A 390 -32.68 -3.17 8.49
C LEU A 390 -31.33 -2.61 8.06
N SER A 391 -31.32 -1.43 7.42
CA SER A 391 -30.10 -0.73 7.03
C SER A 391 -29.26 -0.34 8.26
N ALA A 392 -29.88 0.24 9.30
CA ALA A 392 -29.21 0.60 10.53
C ALA A 392 -28.60 -0.61 11.26
N ALA A 393 -29.34 -1.72 11.32
CA ALA A 393 -28.86 -2.96 11.92
C ALA A 393 -27.68 -3.56 11.13
N ALA A 394 -27.69 -3.47 9.80
CA ALA A 394 -26.57 -3.92 8.96
C ALA A 394 -25.30 -3.09 9.23
N LEU A 395 -25.42 -1.76 9.26
CA LEU A 395 -24.30 -0.87 9.58
C LEU A 395 -23.76 -1.13 11.00
N ALA A 396 -24.65 -1.28 11.98
CA ALA A 396 -24.26 -1.55 13.37
C ALA A 396 -23.47 -2.86 13.49
N ARG A 397 -23.88 -3.93 12.79
CA ARG A 397 -23.13 -5.21 12.75
C ARG A 397 -21.74 -5.02 12.14
N GLN A 398 -21.61 -4.23 11.08
CA GLN A 398 -20.32 -3.96 10.44
C GLN A 398 -19.38 -3.18 11.38
N ILE A 399 -19.90 -2.16 12.08
CA ILE A 399 -19.13 -1.41 13.09
C ILE A 399 -18.70 -2.34 14.24
N ALA A 400 -19.61 -3.18 14.75
CA ALA A 400 -19.33 -4.11 15.83
C ALA A 400 -18.22 -5.12 15.44
N ALA A 401 -18.24 -5.64 14.21
CA ALA A 401 -17.21 -6.54 13.71
C ALA A 401 -15.82 -5.87 13.67
N ASN A 402 -15.77 -4.61 13.23
CA ASN A 402 -14.52 -3.83 13.20
C ASN A 402 -13.96 -3.55 14.60
N LEU A 403 -14.84 -3.29 15.57
CA LEU A 403 -14.44 -3.09 16.97
C LEU A 403 -13.96 -4.38 17.63
N ALA A 404 -14.66 -5.50 17.40
CA ALA A 404 -14.26 -6.81 17.95
C ALA A 404 -12.88 -7.27 17.43
N ALA A 405 -12.52 -6.90 16.20
CA ALA A 405 -11.20 -7.17 15.64
C ALA A 405 -10.07 -6.36 16.33
N LYS A 406 -10.38 -5.20 16.89
CA LYS A 406 -9.43 -4.45 17.73
C LYS A 406 -9.47 -5.06 19.12
N ARG A 407 -8.39 -5.72 19.55
CA ARG A 407 -8.21 -6.14 20.96
C ARG A 407 -8.23 -4.88 21.82
N LEU A 408 -9.39 -4.55 22.36
CA LEU A 408 -9.49 -3.58 23.45
C LEU A 408 -8.76 -4.22 24.62
N SER A 409 -7.75 -3.53 25.18
CA SER A 409 -7.08 -4.00 26.39
C SER A 409 -8.15 -4.29 27.44
N GLU A 410 -8.12 -5.47 28.05
CA GLU A 410 -9.00 -5.78 29.19
C GLU A 410 -8.86 -4.66 30.20
N ALA A 411 -9.91 -3.85 30.37
CA ALA A 411 -9.91 -2.79 31.35
C ALA A 411 -9.72 -3.44 32.73
N ALA A 412 -8.70 -2.96 33.45
CA ALA A 412 -8.41 -3.42 34.80
C ALA A 412 -9.65 -3.25 35.69
N GLY A 413 -10.12 -4.36 36.24
CA GLY A 413 -11.13 -4.40 37.31
C GLY A 413 -12.51 -3.91 36.89
N ARG A 414 -13.41 -4.83 36.54
CA ARG A 414 -14.85 -4.55 36.58
C ARG A 414 -15.20 -4.09 38.01
N PRO A 415 -15.82 -2.91 38.22
CA PRO A 415 -16.32 -2.55 39.53
C PRO A 415 -17.29 -3.63 40.01
N ALA A 416 -17.18 -4.05 41.28
CA ALA A 416 -17.99 -5.12 41.85
C ALA A 416 -19.49 -4.78 41.97
N SER A 417 -19.91 -3.55 41.62
CA SER A 417 -21.24 -2.99 41.87
C SER A 417 -22.08 -2.76 40.60
N GLY A 418 -22.84 -3.78 40.20
CA GLY A 418 -24.25 -3.65 39.79
C GLY A 418 -24.65 -3.03 38.44
N LYS A 419 -24.12 -1.87 38.02
CA LYS A 419 -24.58 -1.16 36.79
C LYS A 419 -23.41 -0.61 35.96
N LEU A 420 -23.62 -0.48 34.65
CA LEU A 420 -22.70 0.20 33.73
C LEU A 420 -22.98 1.71 33.73
N SER A 421 -22.01 2.55 34.08
CA SER A 421 -22.15 4.00 33.96
C SER A 421 -21.88 4.45 32.52
N LEU A 422 -22.79 5.22 31.92
CA LEU A 422 -22.72 5.74 30.56
C LEU A 422 -22.80 7.27 30.56
N GLY A 423 -21.69 7.92 30.17
CA GLY A 423 -21.64 9.36 29.94
C GLY A 423 -21.85 9.71 28.47
N LEU A 424 -22.84 10.53 28.15
CA LEU A 424 -23.11 11.06 26.81
C LEU A 424 -22.86 12.57 26.79
N VAL A 425 -22.04 13.03 25.85
CA VAL A 425 -21.67 14.44 25.69
C VAL A 425 -22.21 14.94 24.36
N SER A 426 -22.96 16.04 24.34
CA SER A 426 -23.54 16.57 23.09
C SER A 426 -23.86 18.07 23.15
N SER A 427 -23.70 18.76 22.01
CA SER A 427 -24.24 20.10 21.77
C SER A 427 -25.71 20.10 21.36
N ASP A 428 -26.28 18.92 21.13
CA ASP A 428 -27.61 18.74 20.56
C ASP A 428 -28.66 18.36 21.62
N PHE A 429 -28.30 18.42 22.91
CA PHE A 429 -29.23 18.27 24.03
C PHE A 429 -30.11 19.52 24.22
N ARG A 430 -30.86 19.85 23.16
CA ARG A 430 -31.75 21.00 23.04
C ARG A 430 -32.79 20.70 21.95
N ASP A 431 -33.72 21.63 21.71
CA ASP A 431 -34.63 21.60 20.55
C ASP A 431 -33.86 21.70 19.23
N HIS A 432 -33.41 20.52 18.78
CA HIS A 432 -32.56 20.30 17.62
C HIS A 432 -32.96 18.98 16.97
N ALA A 433 -32.84 18.89 15.64
CA ALA A 433 -33.25 17.72 14.88
C ALA A 433 -32.65 16.40 15.42
N VAL A 434 -31.37 16.41 15.81
CA VAL A 434 -30.71 15.25 16.43
C VAL A 434 -31.30 14.91 17.79
N GLY A 435 -31.65 15.92 18.60
CA GLY A 435 -32.34 15.73 19.87
C GLY A 435 -33.67 14.98 19.68
N HIS A 436 -34.48 15.40 18.70
CA HIS A 436 -35.75 14.73 18.35
C HIS A 436 -35.55 13.27 17.92
N LEU A 437 -34.50 12.99 17.15
CA LEU A 437 -34.18 11.64 16.70
C LEU A 437 -33.69 10.73 17.84
N LEU A 438 -33.01 11.27 18.86
CA LEU A 438 -32.35 10.49 19.90
C LEU A 438 -33.15 10.37 21.21
N VAL A 439 -34.03 11.32 21.53
CA VAL A 439 -34.65 11.41 22.86
C VAL A 439 -35.38 10.13 23.27
N GLU A 440 -36.10 9.48 22.35
CA GLU A 440 -36.78 8.22 22.66
C GLU A 440 -35.80 7.06 22.90
N CYS A 441 -34.63 7.07 22.24
CA CYS A 441 -33.59 6.08 22.50
C CYS A 441 -33.01 6.27 23.90
N LEU A 442 -32.80 7.52 24.32
CA LEU A 442 -32.33 7.86 25.67
C LEU A 442 -33.35 7.43 26.74
N GLU A 443 -34.64 7.69 26.49
CA GLU A 443 -35.75 7.30 27.39
C GLU A 443 -35.90 5.78 27.54
N ARG A 444 -35.46 4.99 26.55
CA ARG A 444 -35.54 3.52 26.54
C ARG A 444 -34.29 2.82 27.09
N ILE A 445 -33.29 3.55 27.57
CA ILE A 445 -32.13 2.95 28.23
C ILE A 445 -32.60 2.22 29.50
N ASP A 446 -32.21 0.95 29.64
CA ASP A 446 -32.54 0.13 30.81
C ASP A 446 -31.79 0.62 32.06
N ARG A 447 -32.45 1.49 32.83
CA ARG A 447 -31.93 2.09 34.07
C ARG A 447 -31.65 1.07 35.18
N SER A 448 -32.11 -0.19 35.06
CA SER A 448 -31.73 -1.24 36.01
C SER A 448 -30.30 -1.75 35.77
N ARG A 449 -29.79 -1.59 34.55
CA ARG A 449 -28.48 -2.08 34.10
C ARG A 449 -27.49 -0.97 33.79
N ILE A 450 -27.97 0.20 33.38
CA ILE A 450 -27.14 1.32 32.91
C ILE A 450 -27.52 2.56 33.71
N GLU A 451 -26.53 3.19 34.33
CA GLU A 451 -26.68 4.52 34.94
C GLU A 451 -26.28 5.59 33.92
N THR A 452 -27.09 6.62 33.72
CA THR A 452 -26.92 7.60 32.63
C THR A 452 -26.55 9.01 33.08
N PHE A 453 -25.52 9.58 32.45
CA PHE A 453 -25.04 10.94 32.67
C PHE A 453 -25.05 11.73 31.35
N GLY A 454 -25.81 12.83 31.30
CA GLY A 454 -25.83 13.76 30.17
C GLY A 454 -24.95 14.98 30.44
N TYR A 455 -24.08 15.31 29.50
CA TYR A 455 -23.23 16.50 29.54
C TYR A 455 -23.53 17.39 28.34
N SER A 456 -24.17 18.53 28.57
CA SER A 456 -24.51 19.48 27.50
C SER A 456 -23.35 20.42 27.20
N LEU A 457 -22.98 20.55 25.92
CA LEU A 457 -21.98 21.52 25.46
C LEU A 457 -22.59 22.88 25.11
N VAL A 458 -23.89 23.04 25.32
CA VAL A 458 -24.65 24.28 25.12
C VAL A 458 -25.47 24.57 26.37
N PRO A 459 -25.84 25.83 26.63
CA PRO A 459 -26.67 26.17 27.77
C PRO A 459 -27.94 25.31 27.81
N GLU A 460 -28.36 24.89 29.00
CA GLU A 460 -29.56 24.09 29.17
C GLU A 460 -30.78 24.71 28.47
N ASP A 461 -31.41 23.94 27.58
CA ASP A 461 -32.62 24.35 26.89
C ASP A 461 -33.84 24.22 27.82
N ARG A 462 -34.45 25.37 28.12
CA ARG A 462 -35.64 25.48 28.98
C ARG A 462 -36.95 25.28 28.24
N SER A 463 -36.92 24.99 26.94
CA SER A 463 -38.10 24.57 26.19
C SER A 463 -38.70 23.28 26.75
N VAL A 464 -39.96 23.00 26.42
CA VAL A 464 -40.61 21.73 26.79
C VAL A 464 -39.81 20.54 26.30
N PHE A 465 -39.22 20.66 25.10
CA PHE A 465 -38.44 19.59 24.51
C PHE A 465 -37.06 19.45 25.17
N GLY A 466 -36.35 20.55 25.43
CA GLY A 466 -35.09 20.53 26.17
C GLY A 466 -35.24 19.86 27.54
N GLN A 467 -36.32 20.18 28.25
CA GLN A 467 -36.65 19.54 29.54
C GLN A 467 -36.99 18.05 29.41
N ARG A 468 -37.56 17.60 28.27
CA ARG A 468 -37.74 16.17 27.98
C ARG A 468 -36.40 15.46 27.87
N ILE A 469 -35.42 16.06 27.18
CA ILE A 469 -34.05 15.51 27.08
C ILE A 469 -33.41 15.40 28.46
N VAL A 470 -33.45 16.46 29.27
CA VAL A 470 -32.86 16.46 30.62
C VAL A 470 -33.42 15.30 31.46
N ARG A 471 -34.75 15.07 31.42
CA ARG A 471 -35.42 13.99 32.15
C ARG A 471 -35.09 12.58 31.64
N ALA A 472 -34.57 12.46 30.40
CA ALA A 472 -34.14 11.18 29.86
C ALA A 472 -32.90 10.64 30.58
N PHE A 473 -32.12 11.51 31.24
CA PHE A 473 -30.95 11.15 32.02
C PHE A 473 -31.26 11.04 33.52
N GLU A 474 -30.47 10.23 34.24
CA GLU A 474 -30.48 10.22 35.70
C GLU A 474 -29.69 11.40 36.27
N HIS A 475 -28.61 11.78 35.60
CA HIS A 475 -27.80 12.94 35.94
C HIS A 475 -27.60 13.81 34.71
N PHE A 476 -27.75 15.12 34.82
CA PHE A 476 -27.55 16.05 33.71
C PHE A 476 -26.69 17.24 34.17
N THR A 477 -25.66 17.58 33.41
CA THR A 477 -24.72 18.66 33.71
C THR A 477 -24.57 19.59 32.51
N ASP A 478 -24.66 20.89 32.75
CA ASP A 478 -24.30 21.91 31.78
C ASP A 478 -22.78 22.14 31.80
N CYS A 479 -22.13 21.89 30.67
CA CYS A 479 -20.70 22.03 30.45
C CYS A 479 -20.39 23.07 29.37
N CYS A 480 -21.31 23.99 29.05
CA CYS A 480 -21.16 24.91 27.92
C CYS A 480 -19.96 25.87 28.00
N PHE A 481 -19.43 26.09 29.21
CA PHE A 481 -18.23 26.90 29.45
C PHE A 481 -16.97 26.06 29.71
N GLU A 482 -17.06 24.74 29.64
CA GLU A 482 -15.95 23.83 29.86
C GLU A 482 -15.26 23.47 28.54
N SER A 483 -13.93 23.40 28.54
CA SER A 483 -13.16 22.84 27.43
C SER A 483 -13.37 21.32 27.35
N ALA A 484 -13.10 20.73 26.19
CA ALA A 484 -13.18 19.27 26.02
C ALA A 484 -12.30 18.50 27.03
N GLU A 485 -11.17 19.09 27.44
CA GLU A 485 -10.30 18.51 28.47
C GLU A 485 -10.94 18.57 29.86
N GLN A 486 -11.60 19.68 30.21
CA GLN A 486 -12.32 19.82 31.48
C GLN A 486 -13.49 18.83 31.58
N VAL A 487 -14.28 18.71 30.51
CA VAL A 487 -15.36 17.73 30.42
C VAL A 487 -14.82 16.30 30.55
N ALA A 488 -13.71 15.99 29.87
CA ALA A 488 -13.08 14.67 29.96
C ALA A 488 -12.57 14.35 31.37
N ARG A 489 -12.00 15.33 32.09
CA ARG A 489 -11.58 15.15 33.49
C ARG A 489 -12.79 14.90 34.38
N ARG A 490 -13.87 15.68 34.23
CA ARG A 490 -15.13 15.51 34.97
C ARG A 490 -15.70 14.10 34.81
N ILE A 491 -15.71 13.57 33.59
CA ILE A 491 -16.23 12.23 33.29
C ILE A 491 -15.38 11.12 33.94
N ARG A 492 -14.06 11.34 34.11
CA ARG A 492 -13.15 10.34 34.68
C ARG A 492 -13.21 10.22 36.21
N GLY A 493 -13.83 11.20 36.89
CA GLY A 493 -13.84 11.30 38.35
C GLY A 493 -12.61 12.01 38.87
#